data_AF-A0A942MW86-F1
#
_entry.id   AF-A0A942MW86-F1
#
_cell.length_a   1.000
_cell.length_b   1.000
_cell.length_c   1.000
_cell.angle_alpha   90.00
_cell.angle_beta   90.00
_cell.angle_gamma   90.00
#
_symmetry.space_group_name_H-M   'P 1'
#
loop_
_entity.id
_entity.type
_entity.pdbx_description
1 polymer ?
#
loop_
_entity_poly.entity_id
_entity_poly.type
_entity_poly.pdbx_seq_one_letter_code
_entity_poly.pdbx_strand_id
1 'polypeptide(L)'
;MTKNFNFLILPMSVFLYGISWALIFLTFSAFHGMTEMFNDDFVFLIARIFNFNINSIQAGFTFAFFDGALFGLIIGALILLISKKNKV
;
A
#
# COMPACT_ATOMS: atom_id res chain seq x y z
N MET A 1 -2.24 -27.64 -10.28
CA MET A 1 -2.10 -26.25 -10.78
C MET A 1 -2.60 -25.19 -9.79
N THR A 2 -3.67 -25.43 -9.03
CA THR A 2 -4.25 -24.46 -8.07
C THR A 2 -3.32 -24.01 -6.92
N LYS A 3 -2.44 -24.88 -6.42
CA LYS A 3 -1.46 -24.52 -5.36
C LYS A 3 -0.51 -23.38 -5.73
N ASN A 4 -0.10 -23.27 -7.01
CA ASN A 4 0.82 -22.22 -7.45
C ASN A 4 0.12 -20.86 -7.56
N PHE A 5 -1.18 -20.85 -7.88
CA PHE A 5 -1.94 -19.62 -7.99
C PHE A 5 -2.12 -18.97 -6.62
N ASN A 6 -2.49 -19.77 -5.61
CA ASN A 6 -2.63 -19.30 -4.23
C ASN A 6 -1.32 -18.75 -3.66
N PHE A 7 -0.17 -19.34 -4.01
CA PHE A 7 1.14 -18.82 -3.58
C PHE A 7 1.41 -17.39 -4.07
N LEU A 8 0.90 -17.02 -5.26
CA LEU A 8 1.13 -15.71 -5.86
C LEU A 8 0.14 -14.64 -5.40
N ILE A 9 -1.01 -15.02 -4.85
CA ILE A 9 -2.05 -14.07 -4.41
C ILE A 9 -1.49 -13.03 -3.43
N LEU A 10 -0.73 -13.48 -2.43
CA LEU A 10 -0.19 -12.58 -1.41
C LEU A 10 0.83 -11.57 -1.99
N PRO A 11 1.94 -11.99 -2.62
CA PRO A 11 2.90 -11.04 -3.17
C PRO A 11 2.30 -10.13 -4.25
N MET A 12 1.37 -10.65 -5.06
CA MET A 12 0.70 -9.87 -6.10
C MET A 12 -0.25 -8.83 -5.50
N SER A 13 -0.99 -9.17 -4.44
CA SER A 13 -1.86 -8.22 -3.74
C SER A 13 -1.05 -7.11 -3.08
N VAL A 14 0.05 -7.47 -2.39
CA VAL A 14 0.98 -6.51 -1.78
C VAL A 14 1.53 -5.53 -2.83
N PHE A 15 2.00 -6.07 -3.95
CA PHE A 15 2.60 -5.25 -5.02
C PHE A 15 1.57 -4.33 -5.70
N LEU A 16 0.39 -4.86 -6.05
CA LEU A 16 -0.65 -4.09 -6.73
C LEU A 16 -1.17 -2.95 -5.87
N TYR A 17 -1.46 -3.20 -4.60
CA TYR A 17 -1.93 -2.15 -3.69
C TYR A 17 -0.82 -1.15 -3.37
N GLY A 18 0.41 -1.61 -3.15
CA GLY A 18 1.57 -0.74 -2.94
C GLY A 18 1.80 0.22 -4.10
N ILE A 19 1.83 -0.27 -5.33
CA ILE A 19 1.99 0.57 -6.52
C ILE A 19 0.80 1.49 -6.71
N SER A 20 -0.42 0.99 -6.57
CA SER A 20 -1.62 1.80 -6.78
C SER A 20 -1.65 3.00 -5.82
N TRP A 21 -1.34 2.78 -4.54
CA TRP A 21 -1.31 3.85 -3.56
C TRP A 21 -0.13 4.82 -3.79
N ALA A 22 1.03 4.30 -4.17
CA ALA A 22 2.19 5.13 -4.52
C ALA A 22 1.94 6.02 -5.76
N LEU A 23 1.23 5.51 -6.76
CA LEU A 23 0.82 6.29 -7.94
C LEU A 23 -0.21 7.37 -7.61
N ILE A 24 -1.15 7.06 -6.72
CA ILE A 24 -2.09 8.05 -6.18
C ILE A 24 -1.30 9.17 -5.51
N PHE A 25 -0.39 8.84 -4.58
CA PHE A 25 0.48 9.83 -3.94
C PHE A 25 1.24 10.69 -4.96
N LEU A 26 1.86 10.09 -5.98
CA LEU A 26 2.61 10.83 -7.00
C LEU A 26 1.72 11.78 -7.78
N THR A 27 0.50 11.34 -8.10
CA THR A 27 -0.49 12.17 -8.81
C THR A 27 -0.85 13.38 -7.97
N PHE A 28 -1.16 13.19 -6.69
CA PHE A 28 -1.45 14.30 -5.77
C PHE A 28 -0.24 15.21 -5.56
N SER A 29 0.95 14.64 -5.39
CA SER A 29 2.20 15.39 -5.20
C SER A 29 2.63 16.22 -6.41
N ALA A 30 2.16 15.86 -7.61
CA ALA A 30 2.40 16.65 -8.81
C ALA A 30 1.62 17.97 -8.81
N PHE A 31 0.51 18.05 -8.07
CA PHE A 31 -0.21 19.30 -7.87
C PHE A 31 0.47 20.13 -6.78
N HIS A 32 0.70 21.42 -7.06
CA HIS A 32 1.43 22.33 -6.17
C HIS A 32 0.88 22.32 -4.74
N GLY A 33 1.78 22.15 -3.76
CA GLY A 33 1.47 22.24 -2.32
C GLY A 33 0.81 21.02 -1.69
N MET A 34 0.40 20.01 -2.47
CA MET A 34 -0.35 18.87 -1.93
C MET A 34 0.52 17.82 -1.20
N THR A 35 1.84 17.96 -1.20
CA THR A 35 2.71 17.13 -0.35
C THR A 35 2.47 17.40 1.13
N GLU A 36 2.15 18.65 1.50
CA GLU A 36 1.85 19.05 2.89
C GLU A 36 0.54 18.41 3.39
N MET A 37 -0.43 18.22 2.49
CA MET A 37 -1.69 17.50 2.79
C MET A 37 -1.43 16.08 3.32
N PHE A 38 -0.37 15.40 2.88
CA PHE A 38 0.00 14.07 3.38
C PHE A 38 0.73 14.10 4.72
N ASN A 39 1.16 15.26 5.21
CA ASN A 39 1.72 15.40 6.56
C ASN A 39 0.66 15.87 7.58
N ASP A 40 -0.36 16.59 7.12
CA ASP A 40 -1.34 17.23 8.01
C ASP A 40 -2.71 16.52 7.99
N ASP A 41 -3.24 16.21 6.81
CA ASP A 41 -4.62 15.71 6.65
C ASP A 41 -4.69 14.20 6.37
N PHE A 42 -3.76 13.68 5.57
CA PHE A 42 -3.73 12.29 5.11
C PHE A 42 -2.39 11.62 5.42
N VAL A 43 -1.99 11.67 6.70
CA VAL A 43 -0.74 11.06 7.15
C VAL A 43 -0.76 9.56 6.91
N PHE A 44 0.21 9.07 6.11
CA PHE A 44 0.42 7.64 5.95
C PHE A 44 0.53 6.97 7.30
N LEU A 45 -0.17 5.86 7.49
CA LEU A 45 -0.24 5.16 8.77
C LEU A 45 1.17 4.83 9.27
N ILE A 46 2.03 4.36 8.39
CA ILE A 46 3.43 4.05 8.72
C ILE A 46 4.19 5.32 9.11
N ALA A 47 4.11 6.40 8.33
CA ALA A 47 4.78 7.65 8.66
C ALA A 47 4.32 8.19 10.03
N ARG A 48 3.02 8.07 10.34
CA ARG A 48 2.43 8.47 11.61
C ARG A 48 2.92 7.63 12.79
N ILE A 49 2.98 6.30 12.64
CA ILE A 49 3.45 5.39 13.70
C ILE A 49 4.89 5.72 14.09
N PHE A 50 5.74 6.03 13.10
CA PHE A 50 7.15 6.36 13.33
C PHE A 50 7.42 7.85 13.53
N ASN A 51 6.37 8.68 13.55
CA ASN A 51 6.44 10.14 13.67
C ASN A 51 7.42 10.78 12.66
N PHE A 52 7.42 10.28 11.42
CA PHE A 52 8.23 10.82 10.34
C PHE A 52 7.47 11.90 9.58
N ASN A 53 8.16 13.01 9.32
CA ASN A 53 7.65 14.09 8.49
C ASN A 53 8.16 13.93 7.04
N ILE A 54 7.25 13.97 6.08
CA ILE A 54 7.53 13.71 4.67
C ILE A 54 8.03 15.00 4.02
N ASN A 55 9.35 15.11 3.94
CA ASN A 55 10.01 16.30 3.40
C ASN A 55 10.37 16.17 1.90
N SER A 56 10.14 15.01 1.29
CA SER A 56 10.46 14.76 -0.11
C SER A 56 9.46 13.83 -0.79
N ILE A 57 9.30 14.01 -2.10
CA ILE A 57 8.42 13.16 -2.93
C ILE A 57 8.88 11.69 -2.87
N GLN A 58 10.19 11.44 -2.80
CA GLN A 58 10.73 10.08 -2.71
C GLN A 58 10.35 9.40 -1.39
N ALA A 59 10.43 10.14 -0.27
CA ALA A 59 9.99 9.62 1.02
C ALA A 59 8.49 9.34 1.00
N GLY A 60 7.68 10.27 0.50
CA GLY A 60 6.23 10.08 0.42
C GLY A 60 5.83 8.93 -0.51
N PHE A 61 6.52 8.73 -1.63
CA PHE A 61 6.34 7.58 -2.50
C PHE A 61 6.62 6.27 -1.76
N THR A 62 7.70 6.23 -0.97
CA THR A 62 8.10 5.04 -0.21
C THR A 62 7.08 4.72 0.88
N PHE A 63 6.64 5.73 1.64
CA PHE A 63 5.62 5.54 2.67
C PHE A 63 4.26 5.18 2.09
N ALA A 64 3.84 5.80 0.98
CA ALA A 64 2.65 5.41 0.23
C ALA A 64 2.75 3.96 -0.26
N PHE A 65 3.89 3.55 -0.82
CA PHE A 65 4.07 2.16 -1.22
C PHE A 65 3.90 1.21 -0.04
N PHE A 66 4.51 1.51 1.11
CA PHE A 66 4.41 0.63 2.28
C PHE A 66 2.99 0.60 2.89
N ASP A 67 2.28 1.74 2.93
CA ASP A 67 0.89 1.78 3.39
C ASP A 67 -0.02 0.94 2.48
N GLY A 68 0.13 1.11 1.16
CA GLY A 68 -0.58 0.31 0.18
C GLY A 68 -0.22 -1.18 0.29
N ALA A 69 1.07 -1.49 0.46
CA ALA A 69 1.55 -2.86 0.65
C ALA A 69 0.96 -3.51 1.90
N LEU A 70 0.83 -2.77 3.00
CA LEU A 70 0.19 -3.25 4.23
C LEU A 70 -1.29 -3.58 4.01
N PHE A 71 -2.02 -2.71 3.31
CA PHE A 71 -3.39 -3.00 2.89
C PHE A 71 -3.46 -4.24 1.98
N GLY A 72 -2.57 -4.34 0.99
CA GLY A 72 -2.47 -5.48 0.10
C GLY A 72 -2.16 -6.79 0.84
N LEU A 73 -1.39 -6.74 1.92
CA LEU A 73 -1.11 -7.90 2.78
C LEU A 73 -2.37 -8.36 3.50
N ILE A 74 -3.15 -7.43 4.09
CA ILE A 74 -4.41 -7.74 4.79
C ILE A 74 -5.40 -8.37 3.80
N ILE A 75 -5.61 -7.74 2.64
CA ILE A 75 -6.52 -8.24 1.61
C ILE A 75 -6.06 -9.58 1.06
N GLY A 76 -4.79 -9.73 0.71
CA GLY A 76 -4.22 -10.98 0.22
C GLY A 76 -4.37 -12.12 1.22
N ALA A 77 -4.14 -11.86 2.52
CA ALA A 77 -4.34 -12.83 3.58
C ALA A 77 -5.82 -13.25 3.71
N LEU A 78 -6.75 -12.29 3.64
CA LEU A 78 -8.19 -12.59 3.66
C LEU A 78 -8.62 -13.46 2.47
N ILE A 79 -8.14 -13.15 1.27
CA ILE A 79 -8.42 -13.96 0.06
C ILE A 79 -7.90 -15.39 0.27
N LEU A 80 -6.69 -15.56 0.79
CA LEU A 80 -6.12 -16.88 1.08
C LEU A 80 -6.92 -17.67 2.11
N LEU A 81 -7.37 -17.01 3.19
CA LEU A 81 -8.20 -17.63 4.21
C LEU A 81 -9.54 -18.13 3.62
N ILE A 82 -10.17 -17.30 2.79
CA ILE A 82 -11.44 -17.64 2.12
C ILE A 82 -11.23 -18.78 1.11
N SER A 83 -10.18 -18.73 0.28
CA SER A 83 -9.88 -19.80 -0.70
C SER A 83 -9.65 -21.13 0.00
N LYS A 84 -8.87 -21.12 1.10
CA LYS A 84 -8.61 -22.32 1.92
C LYS A 84 -9.90 -22.87 2.53
N LYS A 85 -10.78 -22.00 3.05
CA LYS A 85 -12.08 -22.40 3.60
C LYS A 85 -12.99 -23.03 2.54
N ASN A 86 -12.96 -22.49 1.33
CA ASN A 86 -13.83 -22.93 0.23
C ASN A 86 -13.25 -24.08 -0.61
N LYS A 87 -12.03 -24.56 -0.31
CA LYS A 87 -11.30 -25.60 -1.06
C LYS A 87 -11.18 -25.31 -2.57
N VAL A 88 -11.10 -24.02 -2.93
CA VAL A 88 -10.83 -23.55 -4.30
C VAL A 88 -9.32 -23.43 -4.51
#